data_AF-A0A961QN23-F1
#
_entry.id   AF-A0A961QN23-F1
#
_cell.length_a   1.000
_cell.length_b   1.000
_cell.length_c   1.000
_cell.angle_alpha   90.00
_cell.angle_beta   90.00
_cell.angle_gamma   90.00
#
_symmetry.space_group_name_H-M   'P 1'
#
loop_
_entity.id
_entity.type
_entity.pdbx_description
1 polymer ?
#
loop_
_entity_poly.entity_id
_entity_poly.type
_entity_poly.pdbx_seq_one_letter_code
_entity_poly.pdbx_strand_id
1 'polypeptide(L)'
;DDLRPDRARPEVWRAFAVGARGREVAALGGVRDRSCLALTYARMRSDPGFREAAHRFLRAYDRRFQEFESAASDGDIARLAETRSARAFMLLGRVTGIFG
;
A
#
# COMPACT_ATOMS: atom_id res chain seq x y z
N ASP A 1 -3.47 -3.11 14.29
CA ASP A 1 -4.65 -3.19 15.15
C ASP A 1 -5.87 -2.46 14.62
N ASP A 2 -5.80 -1.18 14.21
CA ASP A 2 -7.07 -0.44 13.93
C ASP A 2 -7.61 -0.49 12.49
N LEU A 3 -6.77 -0.73 11.48
CA LEU A 3 -7.22 -0.79 10.09
C LEU A 3 -7.65 -2.22 9.70
N ARG A 4 -8.86 -2.37 9.15
CA ARG A 4 -9.34 -3.60 8.52
C ARG A 4 -9.44 -3.40 6.99
N PRO A 5 -8.33 -3.53 6.24
CA PRO A 5 -8.37 -3.40 4.79
C PRO A 5 -9.06 -4.61 4.16
N ASP A 6 -9.68 -4.38 3.02
CA ASP A 6 -10.07 -5.45 2.12
C ASP A 6 -8.81 -6.18 1.64
N ARG A 7 -8.80 -7.50 1.76
CA ARG A 7 -7.67 -8.32 1.34
C ARG A 7 -7.62 -8.38 -0.18
N ALA A 8 -6.57 -7.80 -0.76
CA ALA A 8 -6.22 -8.07 -2.15
C ALA A 8 -5.69 -9.50 -2.28
N ARG A 9 -6.07 -10.19 -3.35
CA ARG A 9 -5.55 -11.52 -3.64
C ARG A 9 -4.05 -11.43 -4.00
N PRO A 10 -3.23 -12.46 -3.74
CA PRO A 10 -1.79 -12.44 -4.02
C PRO A 10 -1.45 -12.04 -5.46
N GLU A 11 -2.24 -12.43 -6.46
CA GLU A 11 -1.99 -12.06 -7.85
C GLU A 11 -2.06 -10.55 -8.11
N VAL A 12 -2.86 -9.79 -7.34
CA VAL A 12 -2.93 -8.32 -7.47
C VAL A 12 -1.63 -7.70 -6.96
N TRP A 13 -1.08 -8.25 -5.88
CA TRP A 13 0.23 -7.85 -5.36
C TRP A 13 1.34 -8.16 -6.36
N ARG A 14 1.33 -9.35 -6.97
CA ARG A 14 2.31 -9.72 -8.00
C ARG A 14 2.24 -8.80 -9.22
N ALA A 15 1.02 -8.52 -9.70
CA ALA A 15 0.80 -7.56 -10.79
C ALA A 15 1.43 -6.20 -10.47
N PHE A 16 1.22 -5.70 -9.25
CA PHE A 16 1.83 -4.45 -8.80
C PHE A 16 3.37 -4.50 -8.76
N ALA A 17 3.96 -5.61 -8.29
CA ALA A 17 5.41 -5.80 -8.23
C ALA A 17 6.05 -5.71 -9.63
N VAL A 18 5.40 -6.27 -10.65
CA VAL A 18 5.88 -6.21 -12.05
C VAL A 18 5.51 -4.92 -12.77
N GLY A 19 4.93 -3.94 -12.06
CA GLY A 19 4.70 -2.59 -12.58
C GLY A 19 3.28 -2.28 -13.03
N ALA A 20 2.29 -3.17 -12.83
CA ALA A 20 0.90 -2.88 -13.15
C ALA A 20 0.36 -1.71 -12.32
N ARG A 21 -0.45 -0.85 -12.94
CA ARG A 21 -1.05 0.35 -12.33
C ARG A 21 -2.50 0.51 -12.79
N GLY A 22 -3.28 1.34 -12.10
CA GLY A 22 -4.67 1.56 -12.44
C GLY A 22 -5.59 0.43 -11.99
N ARG A 23 -6.67 0.19 -12.75
CA ARG A 23 -7.75 -0.73 -12.37
C ARG A 23 -7.28 -2.13 -11.95
N GLU A 24 -6.20 -2.63 -12.55
CA GLU A 24 -5.63 -3.95 -12.25
C GLU A 24 -5.15 -4.09 -10.80
N VAL A 25 -4.60 -3.02 -10.23
CA VAL A 25 -4.03 -3.01 -8.87
C VAL A 25 -4.81 -2.15 -7.89
N ALA A 26 -5.94 -1.57 -8.31
CA ALA A 26 -6.80 -0.73 -7.47
C ALA A 26 -7.25 -1.43 -6.18
N ALA A 27 -7.36 -2.75 -6.18
CA ALA A 27 -7.70 -3.54 -5.00
C ALA A 27 -6.63 -3.51 -3.90
N LEU A 28 -5.38 -3.13 -4.20
CA LEU A 28 -4.33 -2.91 -3.18
C LEU A 28 -4.65 -1.73 -2.26
N GLY A 29 -5.46 -0.77 -2.72
CA GLY A 29 -6.00 0.28 -1.86
C GLY A 29 -7.08 -0.23 -0.91
N GLY A 30 -6.92 -1.38 -0.26
CA GLY A 30 -7.97 -2.05 0.52
C GLY A 30 -8.48 -1.27 1.74
N VAL A 31 -7.78 -0.21 2.16
CA VAL A 31 -8.22 0.66 3.26
C VAL A 31 -9.35 1.58 2.78
N ARG A 32 -10.58 1.34 3.26
CA ARG A 32 -11.77 2.14 2.92
C ARG A 32 -12.27 3.06 4.04
N ASP A 33 -11.66 3.00 5.23
CA ASP A 33 -12.06 3.83 6.36
C ASP A 33 -11.91 5.33 6.02
N ARG A 34 -13.05 6.03 5.95
CA ARG A 34 -13.09 7.43 5.51
C ARG A 34 -12.36 8.36 6.47
N SER A 35 -12.43 8.08 7.77
CA SER A 35 -11.79 8.90 8.81
C SER A 35 -10.27 8.78 8.71
N CYS A 36 -9.74 7.56 8.57
CA CYS A 36 -8.31 7.33 8.37
C CYS A 36 -7.80 7.98 7.09
N LEU A 37 -8.56 7.89 5.99
CA LEU A 37 -8.21 8.54 4.73
C LEU A 37 -8.19 10.07 4.87
N ALA A 38 -9.22 10.65 5.47
CA ALA A 38 -9.33 12.10 5.65
C ALA A 38 -8.21 12.66 6.55
N LEU A 39 -7.94 12.00 7.68
CA LEU A 39 -6.88 12.41 8.61
C LEU A 39 -5.49 12.30 7.96
N THR A 40 -5.24 11.21 7.22
CA THR A 40 -3.97 11.01 6.51
C THR A 40 -3.81 12.05 5.40
N TYR A 41 -4.85 12.32 4.61
CA TYR A 41 -4.84 13.36 3.59
C TYR A 41 -4.58 14.75 4.18
N ALA A 42 -5.29 15.11 5.26
CA ALA A 42 -5.10 16.38 5.95
C ALA A 42 -3.66 16.53 6.44
N ARG A 43 -3.08 15.47 7.02
CA ARG A 43 -1.69 15.47 7.49
C ARG A 43 -0.68 15.60 6.34
N MET A 44 -0.90 14.91 5.22
CA MET A 44 -0.08 15.04 4.01
C MET A 44 -0.09 16.47 3.45
N ARG A 45 -1.21 17.19 3.61
CA ARG A 45 -1.36 18.57 3.15
C ARG A 45 -0.75 19.58 4.12
N SER A 46 -0.88 19.37 5.43
CA SER A 46 -0.46 20.32 6.46
C SER A 46 1.00 20.19 6.89
N ASP A 47 1.62 19.01 6.71
CA ASP A 47 2.99 18.73 7.15
C ASP A 47 3.85 18.27 5.96
N PRO A 48 4.70 19.15 5.40
CA PRO A 48 5.64 18.80 4.33
C PRO A 48 6.61 17.67 4.69
N GLY A 49 7.06 17.60 5.95
CA GLY A 49 7.99 16.56 6.43
C GLY A 49 7.31 15.20 6.49
N PHE A 50 6.06 15.14 6.95
CA PHE A 50 5.25 13.92 6.89
C PHE A 50 5.04 13.47 5.45
N ARG A 51 4.71 14.40 4.54
CA ARG A 51 4.54 14.10 3.11
C ARG A 51 5.81 13.53 2.48
N GLU A 52 6.96 14.12 2.77
CA GLU A 52 8.24 13.63 2.28
C GLU A 52 8.56 12.23 2.82
N ALA A 53 8.36 12.00 4.12
CA ALA A 53 8.55 10.71 4.76
C ALA A 53 7.62 9.64 4.17
N ALA A 54 6.35 9.97 3.93
CA ALA A 54 5.39 9.08 3.28
C ALA A 54 5.82 8.67 1.87
N HIS A 55 6.26 9.62 1.04
CA HIS A 55 6.78 9.29 -0.30
C HIS A 55 8.05 8.43 -0.24
N ARG A 56 8.96 8.72 0.71
CA ARG A 56 10.16 7.90 0.94
C ARG A 56 9.78 6.48 1.33
N PHE A 57 8.83 6.33 2.25
CA PHE A 57 8.29 5.05 2.68
C PHE A 57 7.69 4.26 1.51
N LEU A 58 6.82 4.88 0.70
CA LEU A 58 6.20 4.24 -0.45
C LEU A 58 7.23 3.69 -1.43
N ARG A 59 8.25 4.49 -1.79
CA ARG A 59 9.35 4.05 -2.68
C ARG A 59 10.19 2.92 -2.07
N ALA A 60 10.45 2.99 -0.77
CA ALA A 60 11.25 1.98 -0.08
C ALA A 60 10.48 0.67 0.12
N TYR A 61 9.17 0.74 0.29
CA TYR A 61 8.30 -0.44 0.37
C TYR A 61 8.21 -1.12 -1.00
N ASP A 62 7.94 -0.36 -2.07
CA ASP A 62 7.87 -0.87 -3.45
C ASP A 62 9.11 -1.67 -3.84
N ARG A 63 10.31 -1.10 -3.63
CA ARG A 63 11.58 -1.78 -3.91
C ARG A 63 11.76 -3.08 -3.13
N ARG A 64 11.51 -3.05 -1.81
CA ARG A 64 11.63 -4.26 -0.97
C ARG A 64 10.61 -5.32 -1.36
N PHE A 65 9.42 -4.89 -1.76
CA PHE A 65 8.36 -5.81 -2.16
C PHE A 65 8.69 -6.48 -3.51
N GLN A 66 9.27 -5.76 -4.47
CA GLN A 66 9.77 -6.34 -5.72
C GLN A 66 10.81 -7.44 -5.48
N GLU A 67 11.78 -7.19 -4.60
CA GLU A 67 12.79 -8.18 -4.22
C GLU A 67 12.15 -9.41 -3.54
N PHE A 68 11.22 -9.17 -2.60
CA PHE A 68 10.51 -10.23 -1.87
C PHE A 68 9.61 -11.08 -2.77
N GLU A 69 8.84 -10.46 -3.66
CA GLU A 69 7.83 -11.14 -4.50
C GLU A 69 8.45 -12.23 -5.38
N SER A 70 9.66 -11.99 -5.89
CA SER A 70 10.40 -12.91 -6.76
C SER A 70 10.70 -14.28 -6.10
N ALA A 71 10.79 -14.32 -4.77
CA ALA A 71 11.09 -15.51 -3.99
C ALA A 71 9.93 -15.97 -3.09
N ALA A 72 8.84 -15.21 -3.04
CA ALA A 72 7.72 -15.44 -2.14
C ALA A 72 6.68 -16.38 -2.76
N SER A 73 6.15 -17.30 -1.94
CA SER A 73 4.92 -18.01 -2.28
C SER A 73 3.69 -17.10 -2.12
N ASP A 74 2.55 -17.52 -2.67
CA ASP A 74 1.30 -16.79 -2.48
C ASP A 74 0.89 -16.71 -0.99
N GLY A 75 1.26 -17.72 -0.20
CA GLY A 75 1.08 -17.71 1.26
C GLY A 75 1.99 -16.70 1.97
N ASP A 76 3.21 -16.50 1.46
CA ASP A 76 4.13 -15.46 1.97
C ASP A 76 3.60 -14.05 1.66
N ILE A 77 3.10 -13.83 0.44
CA ILE A 77 2.48 -12.57 0.03
C ILE A 77 1.23 -12.29 0.88
N ALA A 78 0.38 -13.30 1.10
CA ALA A 78 -0.80 -13.16 1.96
C ALA A 78 -0.42 -12.78 3.40
N ARG A 79 0.62 -13.40 3.97
CA ARG A 79 1.13 -13.04 5.31
C ARG A 79 1.72 -11.64 5.35
N LEU A 80 2.49 -11.25 4.33
CA LEU A 80 3.07 -9.90 4.23
C LEU A 80 1.97 -8.83 4.15
N ALA A 81 0.90 -9.09 3.40
CA ALA A 81 -0.24 -8.17 3.26
C ALA A 81 -0.95 -7.87 4.59
N GLU A 82 -0.86 -8.76 5.59
CA GLU A 82 -1.47 -8.55 6.91
C GLU A 82 -0.64 -7.65 7.83
N THR A 83 0.63 -7.39 7.49
CA THR A 83 1.56 -6.62 8.33
C THR A 83 1.15 -5.15 8.47
N ARG A 84 1.61 -4.50 9.55
CA ARG A 84 1.40 -3.06 9.77
C ARG A 84 1.99 -2.22 8.62
N SER A 85 3.15 -2.60 8.09
CA SER A 85 3.79 -1.93 6.97
C SER A 85 2.98 -2.04 5.68
N ALA A 86 2.40 -3.22 5.40
CA ALA A 86 1.50 -3.37 4.26
C ALA A 86 0.26 -2.48 4.42
N ARG A 87 -0.38 -2.45 5.60
CA ARG A 87 -1.54 -1.56 5.84
C ARG A 87 -1.18 -0.08 5.67
N ALA A 88 -0.02 0.34 6.14
CA ALA A 88 0.49 1.70 5.93
C ALA A 88 0.71 2.00 4.44
N PHE A 89 1.27 1.04 3.69
CA PHE A 89 1.44 1.14 2.24
C PHE A 89 0.10 1.26 1.51
N MET A 90 -0.89 0.43 1.85
CA MET A 90 -2.25 0.52 1.28
C MET A 90 -2.90 1.87 1.55
N LEU A 91 -2.83 2.37 2.80
CA LEU A 91 -3.41 3.65 3.20
C LEU A 91 -2.74 4.82 2.47
N LEU A 92 -1.40 4.91 2.53
CA LEU A 92 -0.65 5.98 1.90
C LEU A 92 -0.76 5.92 0.38
N GLY A 93 -0.70 4.71 -0.19
CA GLY A 93 -0.84 4.50 -1.63
C GLY A 93 -2.20 4.95 -2.15
N ARG A 94 -3.27 4.69 -1.38
CA ARG A 94 -4.62 5.17 -1.72
C ARG A 94 -4.73 6.70 -1.62
N VAL A 95 -4.17 7.31 -0.56
CA VAL A 95 -4.20 8.78 -0.39
C VAL A 95 -3.38 9.51 -1.47
N THR A 96 -2.31 8.88 -1.95
CA THR A 96 -1.42 9.46 -2.96
C THR A 96 -1.78 9.08 -4.41
N GLY A 97 -2.75 8.18 -4.61
CA GLY A 97 -3.23 7.78 -5.93
C GLY A 97 -2.31 6.82 -6.70
N ILE A 98 -1.37 6.12 -6.05
CA ILE A 98 -0.39 5.27 -6.76
C ILE A 98 -1.00 4.02 -7.40
N PHE A 99 -2.18 3.59 -6.93
CA PHE A 99 -2.85 2.39 -7.45
C PHE A 99 -3.74 2.68 -8.66
N GLY A 100 -3.95 3.95 -9.03
CA GLY A 100 -4.96 4.35 -10.02
C GLY A 100 -5.91 5.42 -9.50
#